data_AF-A0A6A1WH62-F1
#
_entry.id   AF-A0A6A1WH62-F1
#
_cell.length_a   1.000
_cell.length_b   1.000
_cell.length_c   1.000
_cell.angle_alpha   90.00
_cell.angle_beta   90.00
_cell.angle_gamma   90.00
#
_symmetry.space_group_name_H-M   'P 1'
#
loop_
_entity.id
_entity.type
_entity.pdbx_description
1 polymer ?
#
loop_
_entity_poly.entity_id
_entity_poly.type
_entity_poly.pdbx_seq_one_letter_code
_entity_poly.pdbx_strand_id
1 'polypeptide(L)'
;MLFLCGLLTNPQASLAAMGILIQTTGVLYVVPISISGGLTTRVGHALGAGQPSRAQSTAIIGLIVAFAYGLAAFIFTTVVKSVWGKLYTDESQILDLVSTALPVVGLCEIGNSPQTAACGVLTGTARPKLGARINLCAFYLVGLPVAVLGTFVYKLGFLGLLFGLLSAQISCLFMMAYALLRTDWGHQSKRAEELTLAIDESAERDNLESGLLTTDP
;
A
#
# COMPACT_ATOMS: atom_id res chain seq x y z
N MET A 1 14.36 6.38 -3.62
CA MET A 1 14.72 5.49 -4.75
C MET A 1 15.28 6.30 -5.92
N LEU A 2 14.49 7.11 -6.64
CA LEU A 2 14.97 7.94 -7.78
C LEU A 2 16.19 8.82 -7.45
N PHE A 3 16.14 9.59 -6.35
CA PHE A 3 17.29 10.39 -5.91
C PHE A 3 18.54 9.54 -5.61
N LEU A 4 18.37 8.34 -5.04
CA LEU A 4 19.47 7.42 -4.76
C LEU A 4 20.01 6.79 -6.04
N CYS A 5 19.16 6.47 -7.02
CA CYS A 5 19.59 6.02 -8.37
C CYS A 5 20.49 7.05 -9.06
N GLY A 6 20.25 8.35 -8.83
CA GLY A 6 21.11 9.42 -9.34
C GLY A 6 22.50 9.49 -8.72
N LEU A 7 22.72 8.84 -7.57
CA LEU A 7 24.01 8.77 -6.86
C LEU A 7 24.81 7.49 -7.20
N LEU A 8 24.27 6.60 -8.03
CA LEU A 8 24.98 5.39 -8.47
C LEU A 8 26.00 5.71 -9.57
N THR A 9 26.99 4.83 -9.73
CA THR A 9 28.08 4.94 -10.71
C THR A 9 27.58 5.06 -12.17
N ASN A 10 26.39 4.53 -12.48
CA ASN A 10 25.76 4.68 -13.79
C ASN A 10 24.32 5.23 -13.64
N PRO A 11 24.18 6.56 -13.45
CA PRO A 11 22.92 7.18 -13.03
C PRO A 11 21.90 7.20 -14.17
N GLN A 12 22.31 7.38 -15.43
CA GLN A 12 21.41 7.43 -16.58
C GLN A 12 20.67 6.10 -16.78
N ALA A 13 21.41 4.99 -16.83
CA ALA A 13 20.83 3.67 -17.00
C ALA A 13 19.94 3.26 -15.80
N SER A 14 20.38 3.56 -14.58
CA SER A 14 19.64 3.23 -13.35
C SER A 14 18.34 4.04 -13.22
N LEU A 15 18.37 5.33 -13.60
CA LEU A 15 17.19 6.20 -13.60
C LEU A 15 16.18 5.77 -14.67
N ALA A 16 16.65 5.47 -15.89
CA ALA A 16 15.79 4.99 -16.97
C ALA A 16 15.13 3.65 -16.61
N ALA A 17 15.91 2.69 -16.10
CA ALA A 17 15.39 1.42 -15.61
C ALA A 17 14.35 1.62 -14.50
N MET A 18 14.64 2.47 -13.51
CA MET A 18 13.69 2.77 -12.42
C MET A 18 12.41 3.42 -12.94
N GLY A 19 12.51 4.31 -13.94
CA GLY A 19 11.34 4.93 -14.58
C GLY A 19 10.42 3.90 -15.24
N ILE A 20 10.99 2.95 -15.98
CA ILE A 20 10.25 1.84 -16.60
C ILE A 20 9.56 0.98 -15.52
N LEU A 21 10.28 0.67 -14.43
CA LEU A 21 9.72 -0.10 -13.32
C LEU A 21 8.57 0.66 -12.65
N ILE A 22 8.71 1.95 -12.37
CA ILE A 22 7.64 2.77 -11.77
C ILE A 22 6.40 2.81 -12.65
N GLN A 23 6.56 3.00 -13.97
CA GLN A 23 5.44 2.98 -14.91
C GLN A 23 4.73 1.62 -14.89
N THR A 24 5.49 0.53 -14.90
CA THR A 24 4.97 -0.83 -14.85
C THR A 24 4.22 -1.10 -13.55
N THR A 25 4.81 -0.74 -12.41
CA THR A 25 4.19 -0.86 -11.10
C THR A 25 2.95 0.01 -11.01
N GLY A 26 2.93 1.21 -11.60
CA GLY A 26 1.76 2.08 -11.63
C GLY A 26 0.55 1.43 -12.29
N VAL A 27 0.76 0.72 -13.41
CA VAL A 27 -0.31 -0.05 -14.08
C VAL A 27 -0.80 -1.20 -13.21
N LEU A 28 0.12 -1.95 -12.58
CA LEU A 28 -0.25 -3.05 -11.66
C LEU A 28 -0.98 -2.54 -10.42
N TYR A 29 -0.64 -1.33 -9.93
CA TYR A 29 -1.16 -0.77 -8.69
C TYR A 29 -2.64 -0.34 -8.76
N VAL A 30 -3.21 -0.23 -9.96
CA VAL A 30 -4.63 0.11 -10.14
C VAL A 30 -5.56 -0.92 -9.49
N VAL A 31 -5.23 -2.22 -9.61
CA VAL A 31 -6.06 -3.30 -9.05
C VAL A 31 -6.01 -3.32 -7.51
N PRO A 32 -4.84 -3.27 -6.84
CA PRO A 32 -4.75 -3.13 -5.39
C PRO A 32 -5.49 -1.92 -4.83
N ILE A 33 -5.39 -0.75 -5.49
CA ILE A 33 -6.15 0.45 -5.10
C ILE A 33 -7.65 0.18 -5.16
N SER A 34 -8.10 -0.47 -6.24
CA SER A 34 -9.53 -0.77 -6.44
C SER A 34 -10.06 -1.73 -5.36
N ILE A 35 -9.28 -2.76 -5.03
CA ILE A 35 -9.59 -3.68 -3.92
C ILE A 35 -9.66 -2.92 -2.59
N SER A 36 -8.67 -2.05 -2.32
CA SER A 36 -8.62 -1.24 -1.11
C SER A 36 -9.83 -0.31 -0.96
N GLY A 37 -10.24 0.37 -2.04
CA GLY A 37 -11.46 1.18 -2.06
C GLY A 37 -12.72 0.35 -1.79
N GLY A 38 -12.85 -0.80 -2.47
CA GLY A 38 -13.97 -1.72 -2.25
C GLY A 38 -14.04 -2.26 -0.82
N LEU A 39 -12.89 -2.58 -0.22
CA LEU A 39 -12.81 -3.02 1.18
C LEU A 39 -13.17 -1.92 2.15
N THR A 40 -12.70 -0.70 1.92
CA THR A 40 -13.03 0.48 2.75
C THR A 40 -14.54 0.65 2.86
N THR A 41 -15.24 0.65 1.73
CA THR A 41 -16.70 0.81 1.69
C THR A 41 -17.43 -0.37 2.33
N ARG A 42 -17.05 -1.61 1.99
CA ARG A 42 -17.75 -2.80 2.52
C ARG A 42 -17.54 -3.01 4.02
N VAL A 43 -16.32 -2.79 4.51
CA VAL A 43 -16.01 -2.88 5.94
C VAL A 43 -16.70 -1.77 6.71
N GLY A 44 -16.65 -0.52 6.20
CA GLY A 44 -17.36 0.60 6.80
C GLY A 44 -18.87 0.36 6.90
N HIS A 45 -19.49 -0.12 5.82
CA HIS A 45 -20.92 -0.45 5.80
C HIS A 45 -21.28 -1.59 6.77
N ALA A 46 -20.48 -2.67 6.83
CA ALA A 46 -20.74 -3.78 7.75
C ALA A 46 -20.59 -3.36 9.23
N LEU A 47 -19.63 -2.49 9.54
CA LEU A 47 -19.46 -1.94 10.88
C LEU A 47 -20.59 -0.98 11.27
N GLY A 48 -21.02 -0.10 10.37
CA GLY A 48 -22.16 0.79 10.59
C GLY A 48 -23.49 0.04 10.76
N ALA A 49 -23.63 -1.13 10.13
CA ALA A 49 -24.78 -2.01 10.31
C ALA A 49 -24.72 -2.88 11.59
N GLY A 50 -23.74 -2.68 12.47
CA GLY A 50 -23.58 -3.46 13.71
C GLY A 50 -23.19 -4.93 13.49
N GLN A 51 -22.56 -5.26 12.35
CA GLN A 51 -22.23 -6.63 11.95
C GLN A 51 -20.72 -6.89 11.94
N PRO A 52 -20.05 -6.96 13.10
CA PRO A 52 -18.58 -7.10 13.19
C PRO A 52 -18.05 -8.39 12.57
N SER A 53 -18.80 -9.49 12.65
CA SER A 53 -18.43 -10.76 12.02
C SER A 53 -18.37 -10.67 10.49
N ARG A 54 -19.30 -9.93 9.87
CA ARG A 54 -19.30 -9.68 8.41
C ARG A 54 -18.16 -8.75 8.00
N ALA A 55 -17.83 -7.75 8.82
CA ALA A 55 -16.69 -6.88 8.60
C ALA A 55 -15.37 -7.68 8.62
N GLN A 56 -15.20 -8.57 9.59
CA GLN A 56 -14.03 -9.45 9.68
C GLN A 56 -13.91 -10.39 8.47
N SER A 57 -14.99 -11.08 8.10
CA SER A 57 -14.98 -11.96 6.94
C SER A 57 -14.66 -11.21 5.64
N THR A 58 -15.20 -10.01 5.47
CA THR A 58 -14.91 -9.14 4.31
C THR A 58 -13.43 -8.77 4.25
N ALA A 59 -12.83 -8.42 5.39
CA ALA A 59 -11.41 -8.10 5.47
C ALA A 59 -10.52 -9.31 5.12
N ILE A 60 -10.84 -10.50 5.65
CA ILE A 60 -10.09 -11.73 5.37
C ILE A 60 -10.17 -12.10 3.89
N ILE A 61 -11.37 -12.10 3.31
CA ILE A 61 -11.57 -12.40 1.89
C ILE A 61 -10.81 -11.38 1.02
N GLY A 62 -10.88 -10.09 1.37
CA GLY A 62 -10.15 -9.04 0.69
C GLY A 62 -8.64 -9.24 0.70
N LEU A 63 -8.07 -9.62 1.84
CA LEU A 63 -6.65 -9.94 1.96
C LEU A 63 -6.25 -11.15 1.11
N ILE A 64 -7.08 -12.20 1.08
CA ILE A 64 -6.83 -13.40 0.25
C ILE A 64 -6.85 -13.03 -1.23
N VAL A 65 -7.84 -12.26 -1.68
CA VAL A 65 -7.95 -11.79 -3.08
C VAL A 65 -6.75 -10.91 -3.44
N ALA A 66 -6.35 -10.00 -2.56
CA ALA A 66 -5.18 -9.14 -2.79
C ALA A 66 -3.87 -9.94 -2.85
N PHE A 67 -3.73 -10.99 -2.04
CA PHE A 67 -2.58 -11.89 -2.08
C PHE A 67 -2.56 -12.72 -3.37
N ALA A 68 -3.69 -13.27 -3.79
CA ALA A 68 -3.81 -14.00 -5.05
C ALA A 68 -3.47 -13.10 -6.25
N TYR A 69 -3.93 -11.84 -6.24
CA TYR A 69 -3.54 -10.85 -7.25
C TYR A 69 -2.03 -10.56 -7.22
N GLY A 70 -1.44 -10.35 -6.03
CA GLY A 70 0.00 -10.12 -5.89
C GLY A 70 0.83 -11.28 -6.46
N LEU A 71 0.39 -12.52 -6.25
CA LEU A 71 1.03 -13.70 -6.83
C LEU A 71 0.90 -13.73 -8.36
N ALA A 72 -0.28 -13.40 -8.90
CA ALA A 72 -0.49 -13.29 -10.33
C ALA A 72 0.38 -12.19 -10.96
N ALA A 73 0.50 -11.03 -10.29
CA ALA A 73 1.37 -9.93 -10.71
C ALA A 73 2.86 -10.33 -10.68
N PHE A 74 3.30 -11.11 -9.68
CA PHE A 74 4.65 -11.66 -9.64
C PHE A 74 4.92 -12.62 -10.81
N ILE A 75 3.99 -13.53 -11.10
CA ILE A 75 4.12 -14.45 -12.25
C ILE A 75 4.19 -13.65 -13.54
N PHE A 76 3.29 -12.67 -13.73
CA PHE A 76 3.26 -11.81 -14.91
C PHE A 76 4.59 -11.06 -15.11
N THR A 77 5.07 -10.37 -14.08
CA THR A 77 6.34 -9.62 -14.14
C THR A 77 7.55 -10.52 -14.38
N THR A 78 7.53 -11.75 -13.87
CA THR A 78 8.62 -12.72 -14.09
C THR A 78 8.61 -13.28 -15.52
N VAL A 79 7.44 -13.57 -16.08
CA VAL A 79 7.30 -14.07 -17.46
C VAL A 79 7.67 -13.00 -18.47
N VAL A 80 7.24 -11.77 -18.23
CA VAL A 80 7.38 -10.68 -19.21
C VAL A 80 8.75 -9.98 -19.11
N LYS A 81 9.60 -10.34 -18.13
CA LYS A 81 10.88 -9.68 -17.82
C LYS A 81 11.80 -9.46 -19.03
N SER A 82 11.83 -10.39 -19.98
CA SER A 82 12.74 -10.36 -21.14
C SER A 82 12.22 -9.53 -22.33
N VAL A 83 10.90 -9.33 -22.39
CA VAL A 83 10.24 -8.59 -23.49
C VAL A 83 9.86 -7.18 -23.05
N TRP A 84 9.54 -6.99 -21.77
CA TRP A 84 9.06 -5.70 -21.25
C TRP A 84 10.04 -4.56 -21.46
N GLY A 85 11.33 -4.79 -21.19
CA GLY A 85 12.36 -3.77 -21.36
C GLY A 85 12.47 -3.29 -22.81
N LYS A 86 12.26 -4.19 -23.78
CA LYS A 86 12.39 -3.90 -25.22
C LYS A 86 11.28 -3.00 -25.74
N LEU A 87 10.17 -2.90 -25.01
CA LEU A 87 9.08 -1.99 -25.36
C LEU A 87 9.46 -0.51 -25.11
N TYR A 88 10.41 -0.26 -24.22
CA TYR A 88 10.79 1.09 -23.78
C TYR A 88 12.15 1.55 -24.32
N THR A 89 13.10 0.63 -24.51
CA THR A 89 14.46 0.98 -24.96
C THR A 89 15.14 -0.19 -25.66
N ASP A 90 16.03 0.15 -26.60
CA ASP A 90 16.94 -0.78 -27.28
C ASP A 90 18.33 -0.85 -26.62
N GLU A 91 18.57 -0.06 -25.58
CA GLU A 91 19.88 0.01 -24.92
C GLU A 91 20.10 -1.19 -23.98
N SER A 92 21.08 -2.04 -24.33
CA SER A 92 21.33 -3.32 -23.67
C SER A 92 21.59 -3.20 -22.16
N GLN A 93 22.30 -2.15 -21.73
CA GLN A 93 22.58 -1.92 -20.30
C GLN A 93 21.30 -1.71 -19.47
N ILE A 94 20.32 -0.99 -20.01
CA ILE A 94 19.03 -0.75 -19.34
C ILE A 94 18.21 -2.03 -19.36
N LEU A 95 18.26 -2.76 -20.47
CA LEU A 95 17.54 -4.02 -20.67
C LEU A 95 17.93 -5.08 -19.64
N ASP A 96 19.23 -5.23 -19.38
CA ASP A 96 19.75 -6.18 -18.39
C ASP A 96 19.35 -5.79 -16.96
N LEU A 97 19.40 -4.50 -16.62
CA LEU A 97 18.95 -3.97 -15.33
C LEU A 97 17.46 -4.25 -15.12
N VAL A 98 16.63 -3.93 -16.11
CA VAL A 98 15.18 -4.13 -16.08
C VAL A 98 14.85 -5.62 -15.95
N SER A 99 15.47 -6.47 -16.77
CA SER A 99 15.24 -7.93 -16.74
C SER A 99 15.58 -8.56 -15.39
N THR A 100 16.59 -8.05 -14.69
CA THR A 100 17.00 -8.53 -13.36
C THR A 100 16.12 -7.96 -12.25
N ALA A 101 15.63 -6.74 -12.42
CA ALA A 101 14.82 -6.05 -11.42
C ALA A 101 13.34 -6.41 -11.44
N LEU A 102 12.76 -6.72 -12.61
CA LEU A 102 11.35 -7.07 -12.76
C LEU A 102 10.88 -8.18 -11.81
N PRO A 103 11.59 -9.31 -11.68
CA PRO A 103 11.22 -10.35 -10.72
C PRO A 103 11.25 -9.86 -9.26
N VAL A 104 12.22 -9.01 -8.91
CA VAL A 104 12.33 -8.44 -7.55
C VAL A 104 11.19 -7.48 -7.27
N VAL A 105 10.80 -6.66 -8.25
CA VAL A 105 9.62 -5.80 -8.16
C VAL A 105 8.34 -6.62 -8.07
N GLY A 106 8.22 -7.71 -8.83
CA GLY A 106 7.12 -8.65 -8.71
C GLY A 106 7.02 -9.25 -7.30
N LEU A 107 8.14 -9.62 -6.68
CA LEU A 107 8.17 -10.06 -5.29
C LEU A 107 7.70 -8.95 -4.33
N CYS A 108 8.07 -7.69 -4.59
CA CYS A 108 7.57 -6.55 -3.82
C CYS A 108 6.05 -6.42 -3.95
N GLU A 109 5.48 -6.69 -5.13
CA GLU A 109 4.02 -6.61 -5.38
C GLU A 109 3.21 -7.64 -4.59
N ILE A 110 3.79 -8.82 -4.27
CA ILE A 110 3.18 -9.81 -3.38
C ILE A 110 2.94 -9.21 -1.98
N GLY A 111 3.87 -8.39 -1.49
CA GLY A 111 3.72 -7.71 -0.20
C GLY A 111 2.87 -6.44 -0.27
N ASN A 112 3.03 -5.67 -1.35
CA ASN A 112 2.34 -4.40 -1.57
C ASN A 112 0.82 -4.57 -1.72
N SER A 113 0.38 -5.65 -2.40
CA SER A 113 -1.05 -5.86 -2.68
C SER A 113 -1.87 -6.09 -1.39
N PRO A 114 -1.50 -7.04 -0.49
CA PRO A 114 -2.20 -7.22 0.77
C PRO A 114 -2.01 -6.05 1.74
N GLN A 115 -0.84 -5.38 1.73
CA GLN A 115 -0.62 -4.17 2.52
C GLN A 115 -1.60 -3.05 2.13
N THR A 116 -1.79 -2.84 0.83
CA THR A 116 -2.73 -1.83 0.29
C THR A 116 -4.17 -2.20 0.64
N ALA A 117 -4.55 -3.47 0.50
CA ALA A 117 -5.86 -3.96 0.91
C ALA A 117 -6.11 -3.78 2.42
N ALA A 118 -5.12 -4.10 3.25
CA ALA A 118 -5.17 -3.91 4.69
C ALA A 118 -5.30 -2.43 5.09
N CYS A 119 -4.67 -1.51 4.35
CA CYS A 119 -4.85 -0.08 4.52
C CYS A 119 -6.30 0.34 4.25
N GLY A 120 -6.92 -0.23 3.21
CA GLY A 120 -8.35 -0.05 2.92
C GLY A 120 -9.24 -0.54 4.06
N VAL A 121 -8.96 -1.72 4.61
CA VAL A 121 -9.68 -2.24 5.79
C VAL A 121 -9.55 -1.31 6.99
N LEU A 122 -8.34 -0.84 7.31
CA LEU A 122 -8.12 0.09 8.42
C LEU A 122 -8.84 1.43 8.20
N THR A 123 -8.86 1.92 6.97
CA THR A 123 -9.61 3.12 6.59
C THR A 123 -11.10 2.90 6.78
N GLY A 124 -11.62 1.74 6.37
CA GLY A 124 -13.02 1.33 6.60
C GLY A 124 -13.39 1.19 8.08
N THR A 125 -12.43 0.93 8.96
CA THR A 125 -12.63 0.93 10.43
C THR A 125 -12.48 2.31 11.09
N ALA A 126 -12.39 3.39 10.30
CA ALA A 126 -12.09 4.75 10.76
C ALA A 126 -10.72 4.88 11.48
N ARG A 127 -9.74 4.05 11.10
CA ARG A 127 -8.36 4.06 11.63
C ARG A 127 -7.28 4.29 10.57
N PRO A 128 -7.41 5.24 9.64
CA PRO A 128 -6.38 5.48 8.61
C PRO A 128 -5.04 5.92 9.24
N LYS A 129 -5.06 6.62 10.38
CA LYS A 129 -3.86 7.05 11.12
C LYS A 129 -2.97 5.90 11.58
N LEU A 130 -3.51 4.69 11.78
CA LEU A 130 -2.70 3.53 12.15
C LEU A 130 -1.93 2.99 10.94
N GLY A 131 -2.60 2.85 9.80
CA GLY A 131 -1.97 2.41 8.55
C GLY A 131 -0.86 3.36 8.09
N ALA A 132 -1.10 4.67 8.16
CA ALA A 132 -0.09 5.68 7.82
C ALA A 132 1.16 5.59 8.71
N ARG A 133 0.99 5.39 10.02
CA ARG A 133 2.12 5.24 10.97
C ARG A 133 2.93 3.98 10.69
N ILE A 134 2.26 2.85 10.44
CA ILE A 134 2.93 1.60 10.12
C ILE A 134 3.74 1.75 8.82
N ASN A 135 3.16 2.36 7.79
CA ASN A 135 3.83 2.57 6.52
C ASN A 135 5.07 3.48 6.66
N LEU A 136 4.96 4.58 7.40
CA LEU A 136 6.08 5.47 7.69
C LEU A 136 7.20 4.74 8.44
N CYS A 137 6.88 4.00 9.49
CA CYS A 137 7.88 3.22 10.23
C CYS A 137 8.58 2.18 9.34
N ALA A 138 7.82 1.42 8.56
CA ALA A 138 8.38 0.39 7.69
C ALA A 138 9.33 0.96 6.62
N PHE A 139 8.92 2.03 5.95
CA PHE A 139 9.73 2.61 4.87
C PHE A 139 10.93 3.40 5.37
N TYR A 140 10.79 4.17 6.46
CA TYR A 140 11.87 5.02 6.96
C TYR A 140 12.81 4.32 7.94
N LEU A 141 12.29 3.49 8.85
CA LEU A 141 13.11 2.85 9.88
C LEU A 141 13.71 1.51 9.42
N VAL A 142 13.11 0.84 8.44
CA VAL A 142 13.59 -0.46 7.94
C VAL A 142 14.05 -0.33 6.49
N GLY A 143 13.19 0.13 5.59
CA GLY A 143 13.47 0.21 4.16
C GLY A 143 14.67 1.07 3.80
N LEU A 144 14.70 2.30 4.32
CA LEU A 144 15.76 3.25 4.03
C LEU A 144 17.15 2.80 4.51
N PRO A 145 17.35 2.36 5.77
CA PRO A 145 18.66 1.88 6.20
C PRO A 145 19.09 0.62 5.46
N VAL A 146 18.19 -0.32 5.19
CA VAL A 146 18.52 -1.52 4.40
C VAL A 146 18.91 -1.14 2.96
N ALA A 147 18.19 -0.20 2.33
CA ALA A 147 18.52 0.30 1.00
C ALA A 147 19.92 0.97 0.98
N VAL A 148 20.20 1.85 1.94
CA VAL A 148 21.48 2.58 2.02
C VAL A 148 22.63 1.61 2.29
N LEU A 149 22.48 0.69 3.24
CA LEU A 149 23.49 -0.31 3.54
C LEU A 149 23.72 -1.24 2.34
N GLY A 150 22.64 -1.76 1.74
CA GLY A 150 22.70 -2.61 0.55
C GLY A 150 23.41 -1.95 -0.63
N THR A 151 23.06 -0.71 -0.92
CA THR A 151 23.58 0.02 -2.07
C THR A 151 25.02 0.51 -1.87
N PHE A 152 25.34 1.11 -0.72
CA PHE A 152 26.64 1.75 -0.52
C PHE A 152 27.67 0.89 0.21
N VAL A 153 27.26 0.08 1.19
CA VAL A 153 28.19 -0.75 1.97
C VAL A 153 28.47 -2.06 1.24
N TYR A 154 27.43 -2.77 0.82
CA TYR A 154 27.57 -4.03 0.08
C TYR A 154 27.84 -3.85 -1.42
N LYS A 155 27.86 -2.59 -1.91
CA LYS A 155 28.09 -2.23 -3.32
C LYS A 155 27.18 -2.97 -4.30
N LEU A 156 25.98 -3.34 -3.87
CA LEU A 156 24.97 -4.02 -4.71
C LEU A 156 24.30 -3.05 -5.70
N GLY A 157 24.58 -1.74 -5.59
CA GLY A 157 24.07 -0.72 -6.51
C GLY A 157 22.55 -0.72 -6.59
N PHE A 158 22.03 -0.98 -7.79
CA PHE A 158 20.60 -0.93 -8.12
C PHE A 158 19.78 -2.03 -7.42
N LEU A 159 20.35 -3.24 -7.29
CA LEU A 159 19.68 -4.35 -6.60
C LEU A 159 19.55 -4.07 -5.10
N GLY A 160 20.54 -3.39 -4.49
CA GLY A 160 20.48 -2.99 -3.08
C GLY A 160 19.27 -2.11 -2.77
N LEU A 161 18.90 -1.22 -3.69
CA LEU A 161 17.72 -0.37 -3.59
C LEU A 161 16.43 -1.22 -3.61
N LEU A 162 16.36 -2.20 -4.51
CA LEU A 162 15.20 -3.08 -4.63
C LEU A 162 15.04 -4.01 -3.42
N PHE A 163 16.14 -4.52 -2.87
CA PHE A 163 16.10 -5.28 -1.61
C PHE A 163 15.66 -4.42 -0.43
N GLY A 164 16.08 -3.16 -0.38
CA GLY A 164 15.56 -2.19 0.60
C GLY A 164 14.05 -2.02 0.48
N LEU A 165 13.53 -1.86 -0.74
CA LEU A 165 12.08 -1.79 -0.99
C LEU A 165 11.36 -3.07 -0.55
N LEU A 166 11.91 -4.24 -0.91
CA LEU A 166 11.35 -5.54 -0.54
C LEU A 166 11.28 -5.70 0.97
N SER A 167 12.34 -5.33 1.69
CA SER A 167 12.39 -5.40 3.16
C SER A 167 11.34 -4.49 3.81
N ALA A 168 11.14 -3.27 3.29
CA ALA A 168 10.07 -2.38 3.75
C ALA A 168 8.69 -3.02 3.55
N GLN A 169 8.43 -3.56 2.36
CA GLN A 169 7.16 -4.18 2.02
C GLN A 169 6.84 -5.37 2.92
N ILE A 170 7.82 -6.25 3.15
CA ILE A 170 7.68 -7.41 4.04
C ILE A 170 7.42 -6.94 5.47
N SER A 171 8.21 -6.00 5.99
CA SER A 171 8.03 -5.49 7.35
C SER A 171 6.66 -4.83 7.54
N CYS A 172 6.19 -4.08 6.54
CA CYS A 172 4.90 -3.43 6.60
C CYS A 172 3.76 -4.44 6.55
N LEU A 173 3.87 -5.47 5.70
CA LEU A 173 2.90 -6.56 5.63
C LEU A 173 2.74 -7.24 7.00
N PHE A 174 3.84 -7.60 7.65
CA PHE A 174 3.80 -8.22 8.98
C PHE A 174 3.18 -7.31 10.04
N MET A 175 3.58 -6.04 10.10
CA MET A 175 3.02 -5.08 11.06
C MET A 175 1.52 -4.84 10.82
N MET A 176 1.10 -4.77 9.56
CA MET A 176 -0.29 -4.55 9.19
C MET A 176 -1.16 -5.78 9.48
N ALA A 177 -0.65 -6.99 9.19
CA ALA A 177 -1.29 -8.24 9.55
C ALA A 177 -1.41 -8.38 11.07
N TYR A 178 -0.36 -8.05 11.82
CA TYR A 178 -0.40 -8.04 13.28
C TYR A 178 -1.45 -7.04 13.82
N ALA A 179 -1.52 -5.83 13.27
CA ALA A 179 -2.51 -4.84 13.64
C ALA A 179 -3.94 -5.33 13.37
N LEU A 180 -4.18 -5.98 12.23
CA LEU A 180 -5.47 -6.58 11.88
C LEU A 180 -5.85 -7.74 12.82
N LEU A 181 -4.91 -8.62 13.16
CA LEU A 181 -5.15 -9.72 14.10
C LEU A 181 -5.45 -9.23 15.53
N ARG A 182 -4.79 -8.14 15.94
CA ARG A 182 -5.05 -7.48 17.23
C ARG A 182 -6.31 -6.62 17.24
N THR A 183 -6.94 -6.40 16.09
CA THR A 183 -8.13 -5.56 16.01
C THR A 183 -9.33 -6.32 16.57
N ASP A 184 -9.81 -5.85 17.72
CA ASP A 184 -11.08 -6.29 18.27
C ASP A 184 -12.23 -5.68 17.44
N TRP A 185 -12.86 -6.54 16.64
CA TRP A 185 -13.99 -6.21 15.77
C TRP A 185 -15.24 -5.82 16.56
N GLY A 186 -15.44 -6.38 17.76
CA GLY A 186 -16.55 -6.01 18.64
C GLY A 186 -16.38 -4.58 19.17
N HIS A 187 -15.16 -4.22 19.58
CA HIS A 187 -14.84 -2.85 19.95
C HIS A 187 -14.91 -1.88 18.75
N GLN A 188 -14.58 -2.32 17.52
CA GLN A 188 -14.75 -1.49 16.32
C GLN A 188 -16.22 -1.17 16.04
N SER A 189 -17.11 -2.14 16.21
CA SER A 189 -18.54 -1.94 15.99
C SER A 189 -19.11 -0.90 16.95
N LYS A 190 -18.79 -0.99 18.25
CA LYS A 190 -19.21 0.00 19.25
C LYS A 190 -18.69 1.40 18.94
N ARG A 191 -17.41 1.49 18.55
CA ARG A 191 -16.82 2.77 18.18
C ARG A 191 -17.44 3.37 16.91
N ALA A 192 -17.87 2.55 15.95
CA ALA A 192 -18.58 3.01 14.77
C ALA A 192 -19.96 3.58 15.13
N GLU A 193 -20.67 2.95 16.06
CA GLU A 193 -21.93 3.43 16.62
C GLU A 193 -21.74 4.78 17.35
N GLU A 194 -20.76 4.87 18.25
CA GLU A 194 -20.40 6.12 18.95
C GLU A 194 -20.06 7.27 17.99
N LEU A 195 -19.31 6.98 16.92
CA LEU A 195 -18.97 7.99 15.90
C LEU A 195 -20.20 8.47 15.12
N THR A 196 -21.18 7.59 14.88
CA THR A 196 -22.41 7.95 14.16
C THR A 196 -23.30 8.84 15.04
N LEU A 197 -23.44 8.49 16.32
CA LEU A 197 -24.18 9.29 17.30
C LEU A 197 -23.55 10.69 17.50
N ALA A 198 -22.23 10.77 17.58
CA ALA A 198 -21.54 12.06 17.71
C ALA A 198 -21.71 12.96 16.48
N ILE A 199 -21.83 12.38 15.28
CA ILE A 199 -22.12 13.14 14.05
C ILE A 199 -23.55 13.69 14.10
N ASP A 200 -24.54 12.88 14.46
CA ASP A 200 -25.93 13.32 14.58
C ASP A 200 -26.05 14.46 15.62
N GLU A 201 -25.41 14.33 16.79
CA GLU A 201 -25.38 15.39 17.81
C GLU A 201 -24.67 16.68 17.34
N SER A 202 -23.68 16.57 16.45
CA SER A 202 -23.00 17.73 15.88
C SER A 202 -23.84 18.41 14.80
N ALA A 203 -24.51 17.63 13.94
CA ALA A 203 -25.40 18.13 12.91
C ALA A 203 -26.64 18.80 13.52
N GLU A 204 -27.16 18.27 14.62
CA GLU A 204 -28.26 18.87 15.36
C GLU A 204 -27.85 20.21 16.01
N ARG A 205 -26.64 20.29 16.56
CA ARG A 205 -26.07 21.55 17.06
C ARG A 205 -25.87 22.61 15.97
N ASP A 206 -25.31 22.23 14.82
CA ASP A 206 -25.11 23.17 13.70
C ASP A 206 -26.45 23.66 13.12
N ASN A 207 -27.48 22.80 13.06
CA ASN A 207 -28.83 23.19 12.65
C ASN A 207 -29.48 24.16 13.67
N LEU A 208 -29.24 23.96 14.97
CA LEU A 208 -29.69 24.86 16.02
C LEU A 208 -28.99 26.24 15.94
N GLU A 209 -27.68 26.27 15.75
CA GLU A 209 -26.91 27.52 15.62
C GLU A 209 -27.29 28.30 14.34
N SER A 210 -27.49 27.61 13.21
CA SER A 210 -27.94 28.25 11.96
C SER A 210 -29.39 28.76 12.02
N GLY A 211 -30.28 28.08 12.75
CA GLY A 211 -31.63 28.56 13.03
C GLY A 211 -31.65 29.81 13.94
N LEU A 212 -30.73 29.90 14.89
CA LEU A 212 -30.55 31.08 15.75
C LEU A 212 -29.97 32.28 14.98
N LEU A 213 -29.09 32.04 14.00
CA LEU A 213 -28.51 33.11 13.16
C LEU A 213 -29.45 33.66 12.09
N THR A 214 -30.52 32.94 11.75
CA THR A 214 -31.53 33.37 10.75
C THR A 214 -32.76 34.04 11.37
N THR A 215 -32.82 34.15 12.71
CA THR A 215 -33.95 34.71 13.46
C THR A 215 -33.74 36.14 13.98
N ASP A 216 -32.63 36.81 13.64
CA ASP A 216 -32.50 38.25 13.85
C ASP A 216 -33.19 39.03 12.69
N PRO A 217 -34.17 39.91 12.99
CA PRO A 217 -35.08 40.54 12.02
C PRO A 217 -34.47 41.65 11.15
#